data_AF-A0A3D3GJA3-F1
#
_entry.id   AF-A0A3D3GJA3-F1
#
_cell.length_a   1.000
_cell.length_b   1.000
_cell.length_c   1.000
_cell.angle_alpha   90.00
_cell.angle_beta   90.00
_cell.angle_gamma   90.00
#
_symmetry.space_group_name_H-M   'P 1'
#
loop_
_entity.id
_entity.type
_entity.pdbx_description
1 polymer ?
#
loop_
_entity_poly.entity_id
_entity_poly.type
_entity_poly.pdbx_seq_one_letter_code
_entity_poly.pdbx_strand_id
1 'polypeptide(L)' 'DFDAAGVRAAIKLSQGGQIIYPQFLEIVMRAGCTHYEVFITGKQVIYFGRKGEFHIEKFPTAK' A
#
# COMPACT_ATOMS: atom_id res chain seq x y z
N ASP A 1 10.84 10.97 2.86
CA ASP A 1 9.43 11.35 3.10
C ASP A 1 8.50 10.29 2.56
N PHE A 2 7.18 10.42 2.79
CA PHE A 2 6.20 9.46 2.26
C PHE A 2 6.03 9.62 0.74
N ASP A 3 6.08 8.51 0.02
CA ASP A 3 5.89 8.43 -1.43
C ASP A 3 4.70 7.55 -1.79
N ALA A 4 3.56 8.20 -2.07
CA ALA A 4 2.35 7.51 -2.49
C ALA A 4 2.52 6.76 -3.83
N ALA A 5 3.41 7.21 -4.73
CA ALA A 5 3.66 6.54 -6.00
C ALA A 5 4.44 5.23 -5.77
N GLY A 6 5.45 5.24 -4.90
CA GLY A 6 6.17 4.04 -4.46
C GLY A 6 5.25 3.01 -3.80
N VAL A 7 4.32 3.44 -2.95
CA VAL A 7 3.30 2.55 -2.37
C VAL A 7 2.42 1.92 -3.45
N ARG A 8 1.88 2.72 -4.39
CA ARG A 8 1.08 2.19 -5.52
C ARG A 8 1.85 1.19 -6.39
N ALA A 9 3.13 1.46 -6.63
CA ALA A 9 3.97 0.56 -7.40
C ALA A 9 4.14 -0.80 -6.69
N ALA A 10 4.40 -0.79 -5.38
CA ALA A 10 4.49 -2.01 -4.58
C ALA A 10 3.20 -2.84 -4.62
N ILE A 11 2.04 -2.18 -4.48
CA ILE A 11 0.72 -2.82 -4.56
C ILE A 11 0.54 -3.50 -5.92
N LYS A 12 0.82 -2.78 -7.01
CA LYS A 12 0.68 -3.32 -8.37
C LYS A 12 1.58 -4.54 -8.61
N LEU A 13 2.84 -4.49 -8.19
CA LEU A 13 3.77 -5.61 -8.30
C LEU A 13 3.27 -6.83 -7.50
N SER A 14 2.77 -6.61 -6.29
CA SER A 14 2.27 -7.69 -5.43
C SER A 14 0.98 -8.32 -5.98
N GLN A 15 0.01 -7.51 -6.40
CA GLN A 15 -1.23 -7.98 -7.02
C GLN A 15 -0.97 -8.70 -8.36
N GLY A 16 0.07 -8.31 -9.08
CA GLY A 16 0.53 -8.97 -10.30
C GLY A 16 1.31 -10.28 -10.06
N GLY A 17 1.55 -10.67 -8.80
CA GLY A 17 2.34 -11.86 -8.46
C GLY A 17 3.83 -11.74 -8.78
N GLN A 18 4.34 -10.52 -8.99
CA GLN A 18 5.73 -10.27 -9.39
C GLN A 18 6.69 -10.23 -8.20
N ILE A 19 6.16 -9.99 -7.00
CA ILE A 19 6.91 -9.94 -5.75
C ILE A 19 6.17 -10.71 -4.65
N ILE A 20 6.95 -11.22 -3.69
CA ILE A 20 6.43 -11.88 -2.49
C ILE A 20 6.23 -10.88 -1.34
N TYR A 21 5.49 -11.29 -0.31
CA TYR A 21 5.13 -10.43 0.81
C TYR A 21 6.32 -9.74 1.51
N PRO A 22 7.46 -10.41 1.80
CA PRO A 22 8.63 -9.72 2.36
C PRO A 22 9.17 -8.59 1.47
N GLN A 23 9.19 -8.77 0.16
CA GLN A 23 9.63 -7.74 -0.79
C GLN A 23 8.63 -6.59 -0.86
N PHE A 24 7.33 -6.89 -0.81
CA PHE A 24 6.29 -5.87 -0.70
C PHE A 24 6.51 -4.98 0.52
N LEU A 25 6.74 -5.58 1.70
CA LEU A 25 7.03 -4.85 2.94
C LEU A 25 8.26 -3.94 2.78
N GLU A 26 9.36 -4.45 2.22
CA GLU A 26 10.57 -3.67 1.99
C GLU A 26 10.31 -2.43 1.13
N ILE A 27 9.55 -2.57 0.04
CA ILE A 27 9.25 -1.46 -0.86
C ILE A 27 8.34 -0.42 -0.18
N VAL A 28 7.27 -0.84 0.51
CA VAL A 28 6.37 0.13 1.16
C VAL A 28 7.06 0.85 2.33
N MET A 29 7.93 0.16 3.08
CA MET A 29 8.74 0.79 4.12
C MET A 29 9.71 1.81 3.53
N ARG A 30 10.39 1.48 2.42
CA ARG A 30 11.27 2.43 1.71
C ARG A 30 10.51 3.62 1.12
N ALA A 31 9.25 3.43 0.74
CA ALA A 31 8.34 4.51 0.36
C ALA A 31 7.87 5.37 1.54
N GLY A 32 8.42 5.17 2.74
CA GLY A 32 8.11 5.97 3.93
C GLY A 32 6.79 5.60 4.60
N CYS A 33 6.17 4.48 4.24
CA CYS A 33 5.00 3.95 4.93
C CYS A 33 5.41 3.39 6.30
N THR A 34 4.74 3.86 7.35
CA THR A 34 5.03 3.50 8.74
C THR A 34 4.06 2.47 9.30
N HIS A 35 2.79 2.55 8.87
CA HIS A 35 1.79 1.51 9.08
C HIS A 35 0.75 1.58 7.95
N TYR A 36 -0.05 0.52 7.82
CA TYR A 36 -1.25 0.53 7.00
C TYR A 36 -2.40 -0.10 7.78
N GLU A 37 -3.64 0.25 7.42
CA GLU A 37 -4.85 -0.27 8.03
C GLU A 37 -5.80 -0.78 6.95
N VAL A 38 -6.32 -2.00 7.14
CA VAL A 38 -7.20 -2.67 6.18
C VAL A 38 -8.62 -2.65 6.70
N PHE A 39 -9.50 -1.94 5.99
CA PHE A 39 -10.93 -1.86 6.30
C PHE A 39 -11.68 -2.82 5.38
N ILE A 40 -11.86 -4.06 5.82
CA ILE A 40 -12.51 -5.12 5.01
C ILE A 40 -13.94 -4.72 4.62
N THR A 41 -14.75 -4.28 5.59
CA THR A 41 -16.14 -3.82 5.35
C THR A 41 -16.19 -2.53 4.53
N GLY A 42 -15.21 -1.65 4.72
CA GLY A 42 -15.03 -0.40 3.96
C GLY A 42 -14.41 -0.60 2.57
N LYS A 43 -13.97 -1.83 2.23
CA LYS A 43 -13.34 -2.19 0.94
C LYS A 43 -12.16 -1.29 0.56
N GLN A 44 -11.30 -0.96 1.54
CA GLN A 44 -10.14 -0.12 1.31
C GLN A 44 -8.98 -0.44 2.26
N VAL A 45 -7.78 -0.05 1.85
CA VAL A 45 -6.57 0.00 2.67
C VAL A 45 -6.07 1.43 2.72
N ILE A 46 -5.61 1.90 3.88
CA ILE A 46 -4.96 3.20 4.02
C ILE A 46 -3.51 2.97 4.46
N TYR A 47 -2.56 3.57 3.75
CA TYR A 47 -1.13 3.56 4.05
C TYR A 47 -0.71 4.91 4.58
N PHE A 48 0.06 4.96 5.67
CA PHE A 48 0.33 6.21 6.40
C PHE A 48 1.82 6.58 6.45
N GLY A 49 2.11 7.84 6.16
CA GLY A 49 3.37 8.52 6.39
C GLY A 49 3.46 9.12 7.81
N ARG A 50 4.68 9.41 8.25
CA ARG A 50 4.96 9.86 9.63
C ARG A 50 4.43 11.27 9.94
N LYS A 51 4.15 12.09 8.94
CA LYS A 51 3.69 13.48 9.12
C LYS A 51 2.18 13.62 8.84
N GLY A 52 1.46 12.50 8.80
CA GLY A 52 0.02 12.47 8.49
C GLY A 52 -0.29 12.37 7.00
N GLU A 53 0.71 12.12 6.14
CA GLU A 53 0.46 11.78 4.73
C GLU A 53 -0.21 10.41 4.62
N PHE A 54 -1.03 10.19 3.59
CA PHE A 54 -1.62 8.88 3.37
C PHE A 54 -1.90 8.57 1.89
N HIS A 55 -1.98 7.28 1.57
CA HIS A 55 -2.49 6.75 0.29
C HIS A 55 -3.66 5.81 0.57
N ILE A 56 -4.77 5.99 -0.14
CA ILE A 56 -5.94 5.12 -0.06
C ILE A 56 -5.94 4.19 -1.27
N GLU A 57 -5.90 2.89 -1.01
CA GLU A 57 -6.08 1.84 -2.01
C GLU A 57 -7.48 1.26 -1.88
N LYS A 58 -8.31 1.38 -2.92
CA LYS A 58 -9.63 0.76 -2.94
C LYS A 58 -9.52 -0.70 -3.35
N PHE A 59 -10.32 -1.57 -2.76
CA PHE A 59 -10.42 -2.94 -3.24
C PHE A 59 -10.99 -2.95 -4.66
N PRO A 60 -10.62 -3.95 -5.48
CA PRO A 60 -11.24 -4.13 -6.78
C PRO A 60 -12.76 -4.28 -6.60
N THR A 61 -13.54 -3.56 -7.40
CA THR A 61 -14.95 -3.92 -7.59
C THR A 61 -14.99 -5.24 -8.35
N ALA A 62 -15.94 -6.11 -8.00
CA ALA A 62 -16.20 -7.31 -8.81
C ALA A 62 -16.39 -6.89 -10.28
N LYS A 63 -15.83 -7.68 -11.21
CA LYS A 63 -16.09 -7.53 -12.64
C LYS A 63 -17.54 -7.88 -12.95
#